data_AF-A0A518W9B2-F1
#
_entry.id   AF-A0A518W9B2-F1
#
_cell.length_a   1.000
_cell.length_b   1.000
_cell.length_c   1.000
_cell.angle_alpha   90.00
_cell.angle_beta   90.00
_cell.angle_gamma   90.00
#
_symmetry.space_group_name_H-M   'P 1'
#
loop_
_entity.id
_entity.type
_entity.pdbx_description
1 polymer ?
#
loop_
_entity_poly.entity_id
_entity_poly.type
_entity_poly.pdbx_seq_one_letter_code
_entity_poly.pdbx_strand_id
1 'polypeptide(L)'
;MPAKLTRDEAVVLVERIMRLDYADDGELNDWLDSLERDPVCPDVSDLIFTTIPELTATEVVDRALAYRPIAMRATPWPETEEQARPD
;
A
#
# COMPACT_ATOMS: atom_id res chain seq x y z
N MET A 1 6.76 -20.40 7.54
CA MET A 1 5.84 -19.91 6.50
C MET A 1 5.05 -18.80 7.16
N PRO A 2 5.16 -17.52 6.75
CA PRO A 2 4.33 -16.48 7.36
C PRO A 2 2.87 -16.83 7.04
N ALA A 3 2.04 -16.88 8.08
CA ALA A 3 0.62 -17.16 7.94
C ALA A 3 0.03 -16.11 7.00
N LYS A 4 -0.70 -16.58 5.98
CA LYS A 4 -1.37 -15.72 5.03
C LYS A 4 -2.47 -14.98 5.80
N LEU A 5 -2.32 -13.67 5.97
CA LEU A 5 -3.27 -12.87 6.73
C LEU A 5 -4.58 -12.83 5.94
N THR A 6 -5.66 -13.33 6.53
CA THR A 6 -6.94 -13.41 5.83
C THR A 6 -7.59 -12.03 5.72
N ARG A 7 -8.50 -11.84 4.75
CA ARG A 7 -9.22 -10.56 4.58
C ARG A 7 -9.85 -10.07 5.89
N ASP A 8 -10.41 -10.99 6.68
CA ASP A 8 -11.04 -10.67 7.96
C ASP A 8 -10.02 -10.17 9.00
N GLU A 9 -8.88 -10.85 9.12
CA GLU A 9 -7.77 -10.40 9.98
C GLU A 9 -7.22 -9.05 9.54
N ALA A 10 -7.16 -8.79 8.23
CA ALA A 10 -6.68 -7.51 7.69
C ALA A 10 -7.64 -6.38 8.06
N VAL A 11 -8.94 -6.61 7.97
CA VAL A 11 -9.97 -5.64 8.38
C VAL A 11 -9.86 -5.33 9.87
N VAL A 12 -9.70 -6.35 10.73
CA VAL A 12 -9.54 -6.16 12.18
C VAL A 12 -8.29 -5.35 12.50
N LEU A 13 -7.18 -5.60 11.80
CA LEU A 13 -5.93 -4.87 11.98
C LEU A 13 -6.08 -3.40 11.57
N VAL A 14 -6.66 -3.14 10.40
CA VAL A 14 -6.91 -1.76 9.91
C VAL A 14 -7.86 -1.02 10.84
N GLU A 15 -8.89 -1.68 11.37
CA GLU A 15 -9.79 -1.06 12.35
C GLU A 15 -9.06 -0.65 13.64
N ARG A 16 -8.14 -1.49 14.13
CA ARG A 16 -7.29 -1.15 15.29
C ARG A 16 -6.36 0.03 15.02
N ILE A 17 -5.77 0.10 13.82
CA ILE A 17 -4.93 1.23 13.40
C ILE A 17 -5.76 2.51 13.35
N MET A 18 -6.95 2.47 12.75
CA MET A 18 -7.87 3.63 12.68
C MET A 18 -8.32 4.11 14.06
N ARG A 19 -8.43 3.20 15.03
CA ARG A 19 -8.74 3.51 16.43
C ARG A 19 -7.55 4.01 17.23
N LEU A 20 -6.36 4.04 16.64
CA LEU A 20 -5.09 4.37 17.30
C LEU A 20 -4.83 3.44 18.51
N ASP A 21 -5.23 2.17 18.41
CA ASP A 21 -5.18 1.16 19.49
C ASP A 21 -3.80 0.47 19.57
N TYR A 22 -2.73 1.14 19.14
CA TYR A 22 -1.35 0.65 19.18
C TYR A 22 -0.57 1.30 20.33
N ALA A 23 0.39 0.59 20.89
CA ALA A 23 1.20 1.07 22.00
C ALA A 23 2.25 2.10 21.58
N ASP A 24 2.85 1.93 20.39
CA ASP A 24 3.89 2.80 19.84
C ASP A 24 3.95 2.74 18.29
N ASP A 25 4.68 3.69 17.70
CA ASP A 25 4.85 3.78 16.24
C ASP A 25 5.57 2.55 15.63
N GLY A 26 6.37 1.82 16.42
CA GLY A 26 7.02 0.59 16.01
C GLY A 26 6.03 -0.57 15.87
N GLU A 27 5.11 -0.71 16.84
CA GLU A 27 4.00 -1.67 16.73
C GLU A 27 3.09 -1.35 15.53
N LEU A 28 2.80 -0.06 15.30
CA LEU A 28 2.10 0.38 14.09
C LEU A 28 2.85 -0.05 12.82
N ASN A 29 4.17 0.17 12.76
CA ASN A 29 4.96 -0.20 11.60
C ASN A 29 4.99 -1.71 11.36
N ASP A 30 5.06 -2.53 12.42
CA ASP A 30 4.99 -3.99 12.32
C ASP A 30 3.61 -4.47 11.81
N TRP A 31 2.54 -3.79 12.22
CA TRP A 31 1.19 -4.06 11.73
C TRP A 31 1.04 -3.70 10.25
N LEU A 32 1.61 -2.56 9.82
CA LEU A 32 1.62 -2.14 8.42
C LEU A 32 2.48 -3.06 7.55
N ASP A 33 3.70 -3.44 8.00
CA ASP A 33 4.56 -4.40 7.27
C ASP A 33 3.85 -5.75 7.10
N SER A 34 3.12 -6.19 8.13
CA SER A 34 2.32 -7.42 8.05
C SER A 34 1.21 -7.36 6.99
N LEU A 35 0.60 -6.18 6.80
CA LEU A 35 -0.40 -5.95 5.75
C LEU A 35 0.22 -5.81 4.35
N GLU A 36 1.35 -5.12 4.23
CA GLU A 36 2.06 -4.89 2.94
C GLU A 36 2.81 -6.13 2.43
N ARG A 37 3.20 -7.05 3.32
CA ARG A 37 3.82 -8.33 2.94
C ARG A 37 2.89 -9.27 2.19
N ASP A 38 1.57 -9.14 2.35
CA ASP A 38 0.63 -9.89 1.53
C ASP A 38 0.38 -9.14 0.21
N PRO A 39 0.48 -9.80 -0.96
CA PRO A 39 0.31 -9.17 -2.28
C PRO A 39 -1.11 -8.61 -2.55
N VAL A 40 -1.94 -8.61 -1.52
CA VAL A 40 -3.34 -8.22 -1.48
C VAL A 40 -3.50 -6.71 -1.20
N CYS A 41 -2.52 -6.02 -0.60
CA CYS A 41 -2.70 -4.61 -0.20
C CYS A 41 -1.45 -3.74 -0.40
N PRO A 42 -1.11 -3.35 -1.64
CA PRO A 42 -0.14 -2.27 -1.82
C PRO A 42 -0.72 -0.94 -1.28
N ASP A 43 0.13 -0.16 -0.61
CA ASP A 43 -0.16 1.20 -0.13
C ASP A 43 -1.37 1.33 0.82
N VAL A 44 -1.59 0.35 1.69
CA VAL A 44 -2.68 0.39 2.69
C VAL A 44 -2.58 1.61 3.61
N SER A 45 -1.36 2.00 3.98
CA SER A 45 -1.07 3.18 4.79
C SER A 45 -1.61 4.44 4.13
N ASP A 46 -1.39 4.59 2.82
CA ASP A 46 -1.86 5.74 2.06
C ASP A 46 -3.40 5.77 2.06
N LEU A 47 -4.06 4.62 1.85
CA LEU A 47 -5.53 4.55 1.91
C LEU A 47 -6.10 4.97 3.27
N ILE A 48 -5.43 4.64 4.38
CA ILE A 48 -5.87 4.99 5.74
C ILE A 48 -5.65 6.49 6.02
N PHE A 49 -4.49 7.05 5.66
CA PHE A 49 -4.10 8.40 6.07
C PHE A 49 -4.39 9.49 5.02
N THR A 50 -4.53 9.13 3.75
CA THR A 50 -4.68 10.07 2.62
C THR A 50 -6.12 10.17 2.09
N THR A 51 -6.95 9.15 2.31
CA THR A 51 -8.27 9.10 1.67
C THR A 51 -9.27 10.02 2.37
N ILE A 52 -9.88 10.91 1.60
CA ILE A 52 -10.98 11.78 2.05
C ILE A 52 -12.15 11.62 1.05
N PRO A 53 -13.35 11.22 1.50
CA PRO A 53 -13.75 10.96 2.89
C PRO A 53 -13.09 9.71 3.49
N GLU A 54 -13.00 9.67 4.82
CA GLU A 54 -12.44 8.51 5.56
C GLU A 54 -13.19 7.23 5.17
N LEU A 55 -12.44 6.23 4.71
CA LEU A 55 -12.98 4.91 4.36
C LEU A 55 -13.12 4.07 5.63
N THR A 56 -14.07 3.13 5.63
CA THR A 56 -14.12 2.11 6.68
C THR A 56 -12.99 1.09 6.50
N ALA A 57 -12.59 0.40 7.56
CA ALA A 57 -11.56 -0.64 7.50
C ALA A 57 -11.85 -1.71 6.43
N THR A 58 -13.13 -2.06 6.23
CA THR A 58 -13.56 -2.99 5.18
C THR A 58 -13.33 -2.40 3.78
N GLU A 59 -13.67 -1.13 3.56
CA GLU A 59 -13.48 -0.47 2.26
C GLU A 59 -12.01 -0.27 1.91
N VAL A 60 -11.16 0.03 2.90
CA VAL A 60 -9.70 0.10 2.71
C VAL A 60 -9.18 -1.24 2.18
N VAL A 61 -9.51 -2.34 2.87
CA VAL A 61 -9.08 -3.68 2.47
C VAL A 61 -9.69 -4.09 1.13
N ASP A 62 -10.96 -3.77 0.86
CA ASP A 62 -11.60 -4.07 -0.42
C ASP A 62 -10.96 -3.30 -1.58
N ARG A 63 -10.64 -2.02 -1.38
CA ARG A 63 -10.01 -1.18 -2.40
C ARG A 63 -8.57 -1.57 -2.66
N ALA A 64 -7.84 -1.95 -1.63
CA ALA A 64 -6.49 -2.48 -1.73
C ALA A 64 -6.49 -3.84 -2.45
N LEU A 65 -7.43 -4.73 -2.12
CA LEU A 65 -7.66 -6.00 -2.85
C LEU A 65 -8.04 -5.79 -4.32
N ALA A 66 -8.85 -4.78 -4.60
CA ALA A 66 -9.28 -4.42 -5.94
C ALA A 66 -8.18 -3.71 -6.74
N TYR A 67 -7.09 -3.26 -6.07
CA TYR A 67 -5.99 -2.58 -6.72
C TYR A 67 -5.28 -3.53 -7.68
N ARG A 68 -5.50 -3.32 -8.98
CA ARG A 68 -4.70 -3.96 -10.02
C ARG A 68 -3.55 -3.01 -10.37
N PRO A 69 -2.29 -3.42 -10.20
CA PRO A 69 -1.17 -2.62 -10.67
C PRO A 69 -1.39 -2.32 -12.14
N ILE A 70 -1.49 -1.03 -12.48
CA ILE A 70 -1.40 -0.61 -13.87
C ILE A 70 0.03 -0.98 -14.27
N ALA A 71 0.19 -1.86 -15.25
CA ALA A 71 1.51 -2.18 -15.78
C ALA A 71 2.11 -0.89 -16.38
N MET A 72 2.86 -0.15 -15.56
CA MET A 72 3.76 0.90 -16.01
C MET A 72 4.84 0.22 -16.81
N ARG A 73 4.56 0.05 -18.11
CA ARG A 73 5.59 -0.12 -19.12
C ARG A 73 6.46 1.12 -19.01
N ALA A 74 7.60 0.97 -18.32
CA ALA A 74 8.65 1.96 -18.29
C ALA A 74 9.14 2.11 -19.73
N THR A 75 8.52 3.00 -20.49
CA THR A 75 9.16 3.56 -21.67
C THR A 75 10.35 4.33 -21.10
N PRO A 76 11.60 3.94 -21.39
CA PRO A 76 12.72 4.78 -21.02
C PRO A 76 12.45 6.17 -21.60
N TRP A 77 12.61 7.20 -20.76
CA TRP A 77 12.58 8.59 -21.19
C TRP A 77 13.47 8.71 -22.43
N PRO A 78 13.06 9.44 -23.48
CA PRO A 78 13.92 9.62 -24.64
C PRO A 78 15.18 10.32 -24.16
N GLU A 79 16.29 9.58 -24.07
CA GLU A 79 17.62 10.17 -23.97
C GLU A 79 17.75 11.07 -25.19
N THR A 80 17.59 12.38 -24.99
CA THR A 80 17.72 13.37 -26.05
C THR A 80 19.07 13.14 -26.73
N GLU A 81 19.01 12.84 -28.02
CA GLU A 81 20.11 12.72 -28.96
C GLU A 81 20.81 14.10 -29.19
N GLU A 82 21.22 14.80 -28.13
CA GLU A 82 22.05 16.02 -28.22
C GLU A 82 23.55 15.69 -28.06
N GLN A 83 23.92 14.44 -27.78
CA GLN A 83 25.33 14.03 -27.67
C GLN A 83 26.03 13.72 -29.01
N ALA A 84 25.38 14.00 -30.15
CA ALA A 84 25.98 13.83 -31.47
C ALA A 84 26.18 15.18 -32.19
N ARG A 85 27.05 16.03 -31.63
CA ARG A 85 27.67 17.12 -32.39
C ARG A 85 29.14 16.75 -32.62
N PRO A 86 29.55 16.37 -33.85
CA PRO A 86 30.96 16.17 -34.15
C PRO A 86 31.71 17.51 -34.19
N ASP A 87 32.97 17.45 -33.77
CA ASP A 87 33.99 18.52 -33.72
C ASP A 87 34.31 19.11 -35.11
#